data_AF-A0ABD5DV96-F1
#
_entry.id   AF-A0ABD5DV96-F1
#
_cell.length_a   1.000
_cell.length_b   1.000
_cell.length_c   1.000
_cell.angle_alpha   90.00
_cell.angle_beta   90.00
_cell.angle_gamma   90.00
#
_symmetry.space_group_name_H-M   'P 1'
#
loop_
_entity.id
_entity.type
_entity.pdbx_description
1 polymer ?
#
loop_
_entity_poly.entity_id
_entity_poly.type
_entity_poly.pdbx_seq_one_letter_code
_entity_poly.pdbx_strand_id
1 'polypeptide(L)'
;IHSLSKGVTHATIAGIPCGDNLRQLRFDVQHTQIKDPILLEEVQDFANQCYAKAYFRLKSTNAQLSDATINSVGWIGSDYFLSTSGYYDYYTSTKPRSQWPYDANRDDGYPDVGRGGYPTCKQWWNTPTVGLK
;
A
#
# COMPACT_ATOMS: atom_id res chain seq x y z
N ILE A 1 19.57 -2.17 20.25
CA ILE A 1 18.29 -2.85 19.97
C ILE A 1 17.12 -1.93 20.34
N HIS A 2 16.66 -1.10 19.40
CA HIS A 2 15.48 -0.24 19.63
C HIS A 2 14.24 -0.93 19.06
N SER A 3 13.44 -1.51 19.95
CA SER A 3 12.07 -1.92 19.66
C SER A 3 11.22 -0.64 19.64
N LEU A 4 11.00 -0.08 18.45
CA LEU A 4 9.97 0.92 18.25
C LEU A 4 8.63 0.17 18.29
N SER A 5 8.07 0.08 19.50
CA SER A 5 6.65 -0.19 19.67
C SER A 5 5.89 0.91 18.93
N LYS A 6 5.37 0.59 17.74
CA LYS A 6 4.30 1.39 17.16
C LYS A 6 3.07 1.15 18.03
N GLY A 7 2.97 1.95 19.09
CA GLY A 7 1.73 2.13 19.82
C GLY A 7 0.65 2.54 18.83
N VAL A 8 -0.50 1.90 18.97
CA VAL A 8 -1.73 2.00 18.15
C VAL A 8 -2.06 3.47 17.84
N THR A 9 -1.44 4.01 16.80
CA THR A 9 -1.80 5.31 16.23
C THR A 9 -2.55 4.95 14.97
N HIS A 10 -3.86 4.72 15.09
CA HIS A 10 -4.78 4.67 13.95
C HIS A 10 -4.82 6.06 13.33
N ALA A 11 -3.76 6.43 12.63
CA ALA A 11 -3.78 7.55 11.72
C ALA A 11 -4.54 7.02 10.50
N THR A 12 -5.83 7.37 10.42
CA THR A 12 -6.62 7.17 9.20
C THR A 12 -5.86 7.84 8.06
N ILE A 13 -5.25 7.02 7.22
CA ILE A 13 -4.53 7.51 6.06
C ILE A 13 -5.61 8.06 5.14
N ALA A 14 -5.69 9.38 5.04
CA ALA A 14 -6.43 10.06 4.01
C ALA A 14 -5.38 10.79 3.17
N GLY A 15 -5.16 10.26 1.96
CA GLY A 15 -4.50 10.90 0.82
C GLY A 15 -3.14 11.56 1.03
N ILE A 16 -2.12 10.98 0.41
CA ILE A 16 -0.81 11.62 0.28
C ILE A 16 -0.69 12.24 -1.12
N PRO A 17 -0.32 13.53 -1.24
CA PRO A 17 0.04 14.10 -2.53
C PRO A 17 1.40 13.54 -2.98
N CYS A 18 1.41 12.86 -4.13
CA CYS A 18 2.66 12.50 -4.81
C CYS A 18 3.16 13.70 -5.63
N GLY A 19 4.42 14.07 -5.46
CA GLY A 19 5.08 15.13 -6.24
C GLY A 19 5.08 14.83 -7.74
N ASP A 20 4.54 15.78 -8.50
CA ASP A 20 4.73 16.19 -9.90
C ASP A 20 5.02 15.20 -11.04
N ASN A 21 4.92 13.88 -10.88
CA ASN A 21 5.04 12.96 -12.02
C ASN A 21 4.03 11.80 -12.07
N LEU A 22 2.72 12.09 -11.95
CA LEU A 22 1.59 11.18 -12.26
C LEU A 22 0.33 11.99 -12.65
N ARG A 23 0.33 12.63 -13.83
CA ARG A 23 -0.48 13.82 -14.15
C ARG A 23 -2.01 13.75 -14.11
N GLN A 24 -2.67 12.61 -13.91
CA GLN A 24 -4.14 12.55 -13.76
C GLN A 24 -4.62 11.37 -12.89
N LEU A 25 -4.02 11.18 -11.71
CA LEU A 25 -4.67 10.43 -10.65
C LEU A 25 -5.44 11.44 -9.78
N ARG A 26 -6.77 11.42 -9.85
CA ARG A 26 -7.61 12.19 -8.91
C ARG A 26 -7.51 11.52 -7.55
N PHE A 27 -6.77 12.15 -6.65
CA PHE A 27 -6.77 11.84 -5.24
C PHE A 27 -7.72 12.84 -4.56
N ASP A 28 -8.92 12.39 -4.19
CA ASP A 28 -9.78 13.18 -3.32
C ASP A 28 -9.31 12.98 -1.87
N VAL A 29 -8.66 14.01 -1.32
CA VAL A 29 -8.04 13.98 0.01
C VAL A 29 -8.72 15.01 0.90
N GLN A 30 -9.47 14.55 1.89
CA GLN A 30 -9.95 15.43 2.96
C GLN A 30 -8.84 15.66 4.01
N HIS A 31 -8.75 16.90 4.47
CA HIS A 31 -7.68 17.49 5.28
C HIS A 31 -7.39 16.75 6.60
N THR A 32 -6.51 15.76 6.56
CA THR A 32 -5.81 15.27 7.75
C THR A 32 -4.33 15.14 7.40
N GLN A 33 -3.52 16.12 7.81
CA GLN A 33 -2.07 16.05 7.57
C GLN A 33 -1.47 14.93 8.43
N ILE A 34 -0.89 13.92 7.78
CA ILE A 34 -0.10 12.89 8.46
C ILE A 34 1.15 13.58 9.04
N LYS A 35 1.20 13.70 10.37
CA LYS A 35 2.29 14.40 11.07
C LYS A 35 3.52 13.53 11.31
N ASP A 36 3.35 12.21 11.35
CA ASP A 36 4.45 11.27 11.55
C ASP A 36 5.19 11.06 10.22
N PRO A 37 6.46 11.49 10.09
CA PRO A 37 7.22 11.33 8.86
C PRO A 37 7.49 9.87 8.50
N ILE A 38 7.58 8.97 9.48
CA ILE A 38 7.78 7.53 9.24
C ILE A 38 6.53 6.95 8.61
N LEU A 39 5.35 7.31 9.14
CA LEU A 39 4.09 6.88 8.56
C LEU A 39 3.88 7.47 7.17
N LEU A 40 4.22 8.74 6.96
CA LEU A 40 4.15 9.37 5.65
C LEU A 40 4.97 8.61 4.61
N GLU A 41 6.22 8.27 4.94
CA GLU A 41 7.10 7.48 4.07
C GLU A 41 6.50 6.09 3.78
N GLU A 42 5.95 5.43 4.81
CA GLU A 42 5.36 4.10 4.67
C GLU A 42 4.17 4.10 3.70
N VAL A 43 3.32 5.11 3.79
CA VAL A 43 2.16 5.27 2.90
C VAL A 43 2.60 5.68 1.49
N GLN A 44 3.62 6.52 1.33
CA GLN A 44 4.19 6.82 0.02
C GLN A 44 4.74 5.58 -0.66
N ASP A 45 5.48 4.76 0.09
CA ASP A 45 5.97 3.49 -0.42
C ASP A 45 4.81 2.56 -0.80
N PHE A 46 3.74 2.49 -0.01
CA PHE A 46 2.55 1.71 -0.34
C PHE A 46 1.89 2.22 -1.63
N ALA A 47 1.70 3.53 -1.76
CA ALA A 47 1.12 4.14 -2.94
C ALA A 47 1.91 3.81 -4.21
N ASN A 48 3.25 3.84 -4.12
CA ASN A 48 4.14 3.56 -5.24
C ASN A 48 4.26 2.06 -5.56
N GLN A 49 4.38 1.21 -4.54
CA GLN A 49 4.68 -0.22 -4.72
C GLN A 49 3.42 -1.06 -4.94
N CYS A 50 2.28 -0.63 -4.40
CA CYS A 50 1.01 -1.35 -4.43
C CYS A 50 0.00 -0.66 -5.34
N TYR A 51 -0.44 0.55 -4.97
CA TYR A 51 -1.54 1.22 -5.65
C TYR A 51 -1.22 1.57 -7.10
N ALA A 52 -0.08 2.21 -7.39
CA ALA A 52 0.28 2.59 -8.75
C ALA A 52 0.37 1.39 -9.69
N LYS A 53 0.94 0.26 -9.22
CA LYS A 53 1.03 -0.98 -10.00
C LYS A 53 -0.34 -1.60 -10.25
N ALA A 54 -1.17 -1.69 -9.22
CA ALA A 54 -2.53 -2.23 -9.33
C ALA A 54 -3.39 -1.39 -10.28
N TYR A 55 -3.33 -0.07 -10.14
CA TYR A 55 -4.06 0.86 -10.98
C TYR A 55 -3.58 0.82 -12.44
N PHE A 56 -2.26 0.72 -12.67
CA PHE A 56 -1.71 0.52 -14.01
C PHE A 56 -2.21 -0.78 -14.63
N ARG A 57 -2.11 -1.91 -13.91
CA ARG A 57 -2.63 -3.21 -14.37
C ARG A 57 -4.11 -3.12 -14.75
N LEU A 58 -4.93 -2.50 -13.91
CA LEU A 58 -6.36 -2.33 -14.18
C LEU A 58 -6.60 -1.57 -15.49
N LYS A 59 -5.92 -0.44 -15.69
CA LYS A 59 -6.02 0.35 -16.92
C LYS A 59 -5.48 -0.36 -18.14
N SER A 60 -4.42 -1.16 -18.02
CA SER A 60 -3.84 -1.90 -19.14
C SER A 60 -4.69 -3.11 -19.56
N THR A 61 -5.49 -3.66 -18.66
CA THR A 61 -6.29 -4.87 -18.91
C THR A 61 -7.75 -4.59 -19.26
N ASN A 62 -8.22 -3.36 -19.08
CA ASN A 62 -9.61 -2.98 -19.31
C ASN A 62 -9.70 -1.79 -20.26
N ALA A 63 -10.49 -1.93 -21.33
CA ALA A 63 -10.72 -0.85 -22.29
C ALA A 63 -11.60 0.27 -21.72
N GLN A 64 -12.54 -0.07 -20.84
CA GLN A 64 -13.39 0.87 -20.09
C GLN A 64 -13.69 0.32 -18.69
N LEU A 65 -13.85 1.22 -17.72
CA LEU A 65 -14.21 0.89 -16.35
C LEU A 65 -15.61 1.44 -16.04
N SER A 66 -16.39 0.70 -15.24
CA SER A 66 -17.66 1.21 -14.73
C SER A 66 -17.44 2.35 -13.73
N ASP A 67 -18.40 3.26 -13.58
CA ASP A 67 -18.33 4.34 -12.58
C ASP A 67 -18.13 3.80 -11.16
N ALA A 68 -18.77 2.67 -10.83
CA ALA A 68 -18.59 1.99 -9.55
C ALA A 68 -17.14 1.55 -9.34
N THR A 69 -16.49 0.99 -10.37
CA THR A 69 -15.08 0.64 -10.32
C THR A 69 -14.21 1.88 -10.19
N ILE A 70 -14.45 2.92 -11.00
CA ILE A 70 -13.69 4.18 -11.00
C ILE A 70 -13.69 4.80 -9.59
N ASN A 71 -14.86 4.86 -8.95
CA ASN A 71 -14.99 5.37 -7.58
C ASN A 71 -14.25 4.50 -6.57
N SER A 72 -14.36 3.16 -6.68
CA SER A 72 -13.67 2.24 -5.77
C SER A 72 -12.15 2.32 -5.90
N VAL A 73 -11.62 2.55 -7.10
CA VAL A 73 -10.16 2.53 -7.37
C VAL A 73 -9.50 3.89 -7.26
N GLY A 74 -10.23 4.95 -6.90
CA GLY A 74 -9.66 6.29 -6.69
C GLY A 74 -8.86 6.44 -5.39
N TRP A 75 -8.86 5.40 -4.54
CA TRP A 75 -8.25 5.41 -3.22
C TRP A 75 -7.18 4.31 -3.06
N ILE A 76 -6.08 4.60 -2.35
CA ILE A 76 -5.01 3.60 -2.13
C ILE A 76 -5.49 2.40 -1.31
N GLY A 77 -6.50 2.57 -0.47
CA GLY A 77 -7.15 1.48 0.26
C GLY A 77 -8.33 0.87 -0.50
N SER A 78 -8.32 0.89 -1.83
CA SER A 78 -9.42 0.43 -2.67
C SER A 78 -9.88 -0.98 -2.30
N ASP A 79 -11.16 -1.12 -1.94
CA ASP A 79 -11.78 -2.42 -1.69
C ASP A 79 -11.74 -3.31 -2.95
N TYR A 80 -11.81 -2.73 -4.16
CA TYR A 80 -11.65 -3.48 -5.41
C TYR A 80 -10.27 -4.15 -5.48
N PHE A 81 -9.18 -3.43 -5.20
CA PHE A 81 -7.83 -4.00 -5.21
C PHE A 81 -7.57 -4.98 -4.06
N LEU A 82 -8.24 -4.80 -2.91
CA LEU A 82 -8.14 -5.70 -1.76
C LEU A 82 -8.92 -7.02 -1.94
N SER A 83 -10.01 -7.00 -2.72
CA SER A 83 -10.91 -8.13 -2.92
C SER A 83 -10.70 -8.87 -4.24
N THR A 84 -10.14 -8.22 -5.26
CA THR A 84 -9.92 -8.82 -6.60
C THR A 84 -8.55 -9.48 -6.67
N SER A 85 -8.52 -10.74 -7.11
CA SER A 85 -7.25 -11.48 -7.23
C SER A 85 -6.35 -10.94 -8.35
N GLY A 86 -5.04 -10.99 -8.12
CA GLY A 86 -4.03 -10.44 -9.02
C GLY A 86 -3.69 -8.97 -8.75
N TYR A 87 -4.25 -8.36 -7.70
CA TYR A 87 -3.94 -6.99 -7.31
C TYR A 87 -3.18 -6.98 -5.99
N TYR A 88 -3.82 -6.62 -4.87
CA TYR A 88 -3.09 -6.49 -3.60
C TYR A 88 -2.74 -7.83 -2.95
N ASP A 89 -3.36 -8.92 -3.37
CA ASP A 89 -2.95 -10.28 -3.02
C ASP A 89 -1.70 -10.75 -3.77
N TYR A 90 -1.35 -10.09 -4.87
CA TYR A 90 -0.23 -10.47 -5.74
C TYR A 90 1.00 -9.57 -5.56
N TYR A 91 0.80 -8.25 -5.56
CA TYR A 91 1.90 -7.33 -5.35
C TYR A 91 2.37 -7.36 -3.89
N THR A 92 3.67 -7.22 -3.69
CA THR A 92 4.32 -7.17 -2.38
C THR A 92 5.04 -5.84 -2.18
N SER A 93 5.36 -5.51 -0.93
CA SER A 93 6.39 -4.51 -0.71
C SER A 93 7.70 -4.97 -1.36
N THR A 94 8.42 -4.07 -2.01
CA THR A 94 9.73 -4.35 -2.62
C THR A 94 10.90 -4.00 -1.72
N LYS A 95 10.61 -3.50 -0.52
CA LYS A 95 11.58 -3.18 0.53
C LYS A 95 11.24 -4.03 1.76
N PRO A 96 12.24 -4.53 2.52
CA PRO A 96 11.97 -5.29 3.73
C PRO A 96 11.29 -4.39 4.76
N ARG A 97 10.20 -4.87 5.36
CA ARG A 97 9.44 -4.18 6.40
C ARG A 97 9.68 -4.88 7.73
N SER A 98 10.29 -4.17 8.67
CA SER A 98 10.72 -4.74 9.97
C SER A 98 9.60 -5.31 10.83
N GLN A 99 8.34 -4.89 10.60
CA GLN A 99 7.17 -5.38 11.32
C GLN A 99 6.70 -6.77 10.84
N TRP A 100 7.15 -7.21 9.66
CA TRP A 100 6.86 -8.55 9.14
C TRP A 100 8.14 -9.38 9.23
N PRO A 101 8.11 -10.56 9.86
CA PRO A 101 9.20 -11.51 9.76
C PRO A 101 9.39 -11.96 8.30
N TYR A 102 10.64 -12.23 7.90
CA TYR A 102 10.90 -12.86 6.62
C TYR A 102 10.21 -14.23 6.56
N ASP A 103 9.54 -14.52 5.46
CA ASP A 103 8.84 -15.78 5.22
C ASP A 103 9.31 -16.34 3.87
N ALA A 104 9.98 -17.49 3.88
CA ALA A 104 10.60 -18.04 2.68
C ALA A 104 9.59 -18.42 1.57
N ASN A 105 8.33 -18.67 1.90
CA ASN A 105 7.31 -18.99 0.89
C ASN A 105 6.67 -17.72 0.31
N ARG A 106 6.39 -16.73 1.15
CA ARG A 106 5.80 -15.45 0.73
C ARG A 106 6.81 -14.52 0.05
N ASP A 107 8.03 -14.47 0.60
CA ASP A 107 9.10 -13.57 0.18
C ASP A 107 10.04 -14.23 -0.82
N ASP A 108 9.62 -15.32 -1.46
CA ASP A 108 10.38 -15.98 -2.52
C ASP A 108 10.73 -14.98 -3.63
N GLY A 109 11.98 -15.03 -4.10
CA GLY A 109 12.55 -14.04 -5.01
C GLY A 109 13.05 -12.74 -4.36
N TYR A 110 12.87 -12.54 -3.06
CA TYR A 110 13.51 -11.45 -2.30
C TYR A 110 14.60 -11.97 -1.35
N PRO A 111 15.72 -11.23 -1.19
CA PRO A 111 16.78 -11.63 -0.27
C PRO A 111 16.35 -11.45 1.20
N ASP A 112 16.66 -12.44 2.04
CA ASP A 112 16.63 -12.24 3.49
C ASP A 112 17.86 -11.45 3.94
N VAL A 113 17.65 -10.16 4.23
CA VAL A 113 18.69 -9.25 4.70
C VAL A 113 18.63 -9.01 6.21
N GLY A 114 17.84 -9.79 6.95
CA GLY A 114 17.66 -9.64 8.40
C GLY A 114 16.98 -8.34 8.83
N ARG A 115 16.26 -7.67 7.92
CA ARG A 115 15.56 -6.40 8.17
C ARG A 115 14.02 -6.50 8.14
N GLY A 116 13.50 -7.73 8.04
CA GLY A 116 12.08 -8.03 7.90
C GLY A 116 11.74 -8.61 6.53
N GLY A 117 10.46 -8.85 6.32
CA GLY A 117 9.90 -9.52 5.16
C GLY A 117 9.21 -8.57 4.18
N TYR A 118 8.59 -9.16 3.16
CA TYR A 118 8.03 -8.48 2.00
C TYR A 118 6.53 -8.78 1.92
N PRO A 119 5.70 -8.25 2.84
CA PRO A 119 4.28 -8.57 2.89
C PRO A 119 3.58 -8.26 1.57
N THR A 120 2.55 -9.04 1.23
CA THR A 120 1.62 -8.66 0.17
C THR A 120 1.00 -7.30 0.50
N CYS A 121 0.62 -6.53 -0.51
CA CYS A 121 -0.04 -5.25 -0.32
C CYS A 121 -1.34 -5.41 0.50
N LYS A 122 -2.02 -6.54 0.37
CA LYS A 122 -3.21 -6.87 1.17
C LYS A 122 -2.87 -7.08 2.64
N GLN A 123 -1.79 -7.79 2.94
CA GLN A 123 -1.29 -7.94 4.32
C GLN A 123 -0.81 -6.59 4.87
N TRP A 124 -0.04 -5.83 4.09
CA TRP A 124 0.46 -4.52 4.51
C TRP A 124 -0.69 -3.54 4.80
N TRP A 125 -1.79 -3.63 4.06
CA TRP A 125 -2.97 -2.81 4.35
C TRP A 125 -3.78 -3.30 5.56
N ASN A 126 -4.14 -4.58 5.60
CA ASN A 126 -5.16 -5.09 6.53
C ASN A 126 -4.64 -5.77 7.81
N THR A 127 -3.34 -6.04 7.94
CA THR A 127 -2.86 -6.76 9.13
C THR A 127 -3.12 -5.92 10.38
N PRO A 128 -3.85 -6.43 11.38
CA PRO A 128 -4.10 -5.67 12.60
C PRO A 128 -2.78 -5.24 13.24
N THR A 129 -2.76 -4.06 13.86
CA THR A 129 -1.63 -3.49 14.65
C THR A 129 -0.37 -3.07 13.88
N VAL A 130 -0.06 -3.70 12.76
CA VAL A 130 1.14 -3.38 11.95
C VAL A 130 0.81 -2.88 10.54
N GLY A 131 -0.44 -3.08 10.09
CA GLY A 131 -0.92 -2.61 8.80
C GLY A 131 -1.31 -1.13 8.79
N LEU A 132 -1.66 -0.65 7.60
CA LEU A 132 -1.96 0.75 7.33
C LEU A 132 -3.42 1.16 7.63
N LYS A 133 -4.36 0.20 7.70
CA LYS A 133 -5.78 0.45 7.95
C LYS A 133 -6.12 0.67 9.43
#